data_AF-A0A7K7VER0-F1
#
_entry.id   AF-A0A7K7VER0-F1
#
_cell.length_a   1.000
_cell.length_b   1.000
_cell.length_c   1.000
_cell.angle_alpha   90.00
_cell.angle_beta   90.00
_cell.angle_gamma   90.00
#
_symmetry.space_group_name_H-M   'P 1'
#
loop_
_entity.id
_entity.type
_entity.pdbx_description
1 polymer ?
#
loop_
_entity_poly.entity_id
_entity_poly.type
_entity_poly.pdbx_seq_one_letter_code
_entity_poly.pdbx_strand_id
1 'polypeptide(L)'
;MKDEIAATVFFITRLVKRQDKLSKRKMEKFAAKLTTILFEKYKDHWYLDNPSRGQAFRCIRINKHQRKDPLLEQACAESNVDFNHLGLPKEMTLWVDPFEVCCRYGEKNRPFTIAHFEGEENRELPQQISYAVDKAALDYHSGTSSDEESFNREPKTIPTVSNPNSVYQFNDFCKPPIQTWSQYLHRKAYMTDGLPQTGSYYAQHRGYRVYKTTAPFTGPRIDRYHWINTKR
;
A
#
# COMPACT_ATOMS: atom_id res chain seq x y z
N MET A 1 24.48 -1.06 -8.53
CA MET A 1 24.12 0.16 -9.28
C MET A 1 23.45 -0.09 -10.63
N LYS A 2 23.98 -0.96 -11.50
CA LYS A 2 23.47 -1.11 -12.88
C LYS A 2 22.04 -1.64 -12.91
N ASP A 3 21.77 -2.66 -12.10
CA ASP A 3 20.52 -3.42 -12.10
C ASP A 3 19.40 -2.64 -11.40
N GLU A 4 19.74 -1.86 -10.39
CA GLU A 4 18.88 -0.93 -9.66
C GLU A 4 18.45 0.24 -10.57
N ILE A 5 19.38 0.80 -11.37
CA ILE A 5 19.04 1.78 -12.42
C ILE A 5 18.17 1.13 -13.50
N ALA A 6 18.50 -0.09 -13.95
CA ALA A 6 17.71 -0.80 -14.97
C ALA A 6 16.27 -1.08 -14.49
N ALA A 7 16.09 -1.55 -13.26
CA ALA A 7 14.77 -1.77 -12.66
C ALA A 7 13.99 -0.46 -12.48
N THR A 8 14.66 0.62 -12.07
CA THR A 8 14.06 1.97 -11.98
C THR A 8 13.55 2.45 -13.33
N VAL A 9 14.37 2.36 -14.38
CA VAL A 9 14.00 2.77 -15.75
C VAL A 9 12.91 1.86 -16.32
N PHE A 10 12.97 0.55 -16.05
CA PHE A 10 11.92 -0.39 -16.47
C PHE A 10 10.59 -0.10 -15.78
N PHE A 11 10.58 0.16 -14.47
CA PHE A 11 9.39 0.57 -13.72
C PHE A 11 8.76 1.86 -14.28
N ILE A 12 9.57 2.92 -14.47
CA ILE A 12 9.10 4.21 -15.01
C ILE A 12 8.55 4.04 -16.43
N THR A 13 9.28 3.35 -17.31
CA THR A 13 8.80 3.11 -18.70
C THR A 13 7.54 2.26 -18.74
N ARG A 14 7.33 1.36 -17.77
CA ARG A 14 6.09 0.57 -17.66
C ARG A 14 4.89 1.40 -17.21
N LEU A 15 5.07 2.39 -16.32
CA LEU A 15 4.06 3.39 -15.99
C LEU A 15 3.70 4.24 -17.22
N VAL A 16 4.72 4.74 -17.92
CA VAL A 16 4.54 5.56 -19.14
C VAL A 16 3.81 4.77 -20.23
N LYS A 17 4.15 3.49 -20.42
CA LYS A 17 3.49 2.62 -21.40
C LYS A 17 2.00 2.42 -21.14
N ARG A 18 1.53 2.46 -19.87
CA ARG A 18 0.09 2.38 -19.54
C ARG A 18 -0.71 3.58 -20.05
N GLN A 19 -0.07 4.71 -20.36
CA GLN A 19 -0.73 5.92 -20.87
C GLN A 19 -0.93 5.88 -22.39
N ASP A 20 -0.15 5.05 -23.10
CA ASP A 20 -0.15 4.89 -24.57
C ASP A 20 0.02 6.19 -25.41
N LYS A 21 0.59 7.24 -24.80
CA LYS A 21 0.81 8.56 -25.43
C LYS A 21 2.12 8.70 -26.21
N LEU A 22 3.01 7.71 -26.13
CA LEU A 22 4.36 7.77 -26.71
C LEU A 22 4.64 6.57 -27.61
N SER A 23 5.19 6.83 -28.80
CA SER A 23 5.65 5.77 -29.69
C SER A 23 6.83 5.00 -29.11
N LYS A 24 6.95 3.71 -29.47
CA LYS A 24 8.03 2.81 -29.05
C LYS A 24 9.42 3.47 -29.16
N ARG A 25 9.73 4.08 -30.31
CA ARG A 25 11.01 4.79 -30.55
C ARG A 25 11.25 5.97 -29.60
N LYS A 26 10.21 6.73 -29.24
CA LYS A 26 10.34 7.82 -28.25
C LYS A 26 10.57 7.27 -26.85
N MET A 27 9.85 6.22 -26.47
CA MET A 27 10.00 5.54 -25.18
C MET A 27 11.40 4.91 -25.01
N GLU A 28 11.92 4.26 -26.06
CA GLU A 28 13.29 3.71 -26.08
C GLU A 28 14.36 4.82 -25.94
N LYS A 29 14.21 5.93 -26.67
CA LYS A 29 15.12 7.08 -26.56
C LYS A 29 15.06 7.72 -25.16
N PHE A 30 13.87 7.86 -24.58
CA PHE A 30 13.68 8.35 -23.21
C PHE A 30 14.35 7.42 -22.19
N ALA A 31 14.12 6.11 -22.30
CA ALA A 31 14.72 5.11 -21.41
C ALA A 31 16.26 5.17 -21.45
N ALA A 32 16.85 5.18 -22.64
CA ALA A 32 18.30 5.28 -22.81
C ALA A 32 18.87 6.57 -22.20
N LYS A 33 18.20 7.71 -22.40
CA LYS A 33 18.62 9.00 -21.82
C LYS A 33 18.51 9.01 -20.31
N LEU A 34 17.40 8.53 -19.74
CA LEU A 34 17.24 8.44 -18.30
C LEU A 34 18.32 7.54 -17.67
N THR A 35 18.61 6.38 -18.26
CA THR A 35 19.72 5.50 -17.83
C THR A 35 21.05 6.26 -17.75
N THR A 36 21.44 6.98 -18.80
CA THR A 36 22.70 7.77 -18.81
C THR A 36 22.72 8.84 -17.72
N ILE A 37 21.62 9.58 -17.55
CA ILE A 37 21.51 10.65 -16.55
C ILE A 37 21.63 10.10 -15.13
N LEU A 38 20.99 8.95 -14.84
CA LEU A 38 21.05 8.29 -13.54
C LEU A 38 22.48 7.78 -13.23
N PHE A 39 23.16 7.15 -14.19
CA PHE A 39 24.55 6.73 -14.03
C PHE A 39 25.49 7.90 -13.72
N GLU A 40 25.39 8.98 -14.51
CA GLU A 40 26.26 10.15 -14.35
C GLU A 40 26.01 10.86 -13.02
N LYS A 41 24.75 10.95 -12.57
CA LYS A 41 24.41 11.50 -11.25
C LYS A 41 24.95 10.63 -10.11
N TYR A 42 24.80 9.30 -10.19
CA TYR A 42 24.99 8.42 -9.02
C TYR A 42 26.44 7.97 -8.79
N LYS A 43 27.33 8.08 -9.79
CA LYS A 43 28.69 7.50 -9.78
C LYS A 43 29.51 7.81 -8.52
N ASP A 44 29.48 9.05 -8.01
CA ASP A 44 30.25 9.49 -6.84
C ASP A 44 29.46 9.40 -5.51
N HIS A 45 28.20 8.95 -5.60
CA HIS A 45 27.22 8.90 -4.52
C HIS A 45 26.63 7.50 -4.34
N TRP A 46 27.41 6.44 -4.59
CA TRP A 46 27.00 5.04 -4.45
C TRP A 46 27.88 4.31 -3.43
N TYR A 47 27.31 3.90 -2.30
CA TYR A 47 28.07 3.37 -1.16
C TYR A 47 27.51 2.00 -0.74
N LEU A 48 28.18 0.91 -1.10
CA LEU A 48 27.71 -0.46 -0.81
C LEU A 48 27.64 -0.73 0.70
N ASP A 49 28.62 -0.28 1.47
CA ASP A 49 28.71 -0.52 2.92
C ASP A 49 27.67 0.27 3.74
N ASN A 50 27.07 1.30 3.14
CA ASN A 50 25.99 2.07 3.76
C ASN A 50 25.00 2.55 2.68
N PRO A 51 24.03 1.71 2.27
CA PRO A 51 23.10 2.04 1.19
C PRO A 51 22.31 3.34 1.42
N SER A 52 21.94 3.64 2.67
CA SER A 52 21.22 4.87 3.04
C SER A 52 22.00 6.16 2.78
N ARG A 53 23.35 6.10 2.77
CA ARG A 53 24.20 7.26 2.51
C ARG A 53 23.93 7.76 1.09
N GLY A 54 23.51 9.02 0.97
CA GLY A 54 23.18 9.64 -0.33
C GLY A 54 21.79 9.29 -0.89
N GLN A 55 20.93 8.55 -0.17
CA GLN A 55 19.58 8.20 -0.67
C GLN A 55 18.76 9.41 -1.11
N ALA A 56 18.85 10.53 -0.39
CA ALA A 56 18.12 11.77 -0.70
C ALA A 56 18.63 12.44 -1.98
N PHE A 57 19.94 12.32 -2.26
CA PHE A 57 20.54 12.80 -3.49
C PHE A 57 20.14 11.91 -4.68
N ARG A 58 20.08 10.58 -4.50
CA ARG A 58 19.63 9.60 -5.50
C ARG A 58 18.10 9.48 -5.64
N CYS A 59 17.33 10.23 -4.84
CA CYS A 59 15.87 10.18 -4.92
C CYS A 59 15.38 10.82 -6.23
N ILE A 60 14.35 10.21 -6.83
CA ILE A 60 13.55 10.81 -7.92
C ILE A 60 12.18 11.14 -7.31
N ARG A 61 11.76 12.41 -7.33
CA ARG A 61 10.55 12.86 -6.63
C ARG A 61 9.67 13.76 -7.49
N ILE A 62 8.38 13.43 -7.49
CA ILE A 62 7.29 14.25 -8.00
C ILE A 62 6.32 14.49 -6.84
N ASN A 63 5.94 15.74 -6.58
CA ASN A 63 4.87 16.09 -5.64
C ASN A 63 4.18 17.41 -6.02
N LYS A 64 3.29 17.91 -5.15
CA LYS A 64 2.53 19.16 -5.36
C LYS A 64 3.40 20.40 -5.63
N HIS A 65 4.56 20.48 -4.98
CA HIS A 65 5.50 21.61 -5.11
C HIS A 65 6.51 21.41 -6.25
N GLN A 66 6.99 20.19 -6.43
CA GLN A 66 7.92 19.77 -7.47
C GLN A 66 7.20 18.83 -8.43
N ARG A 67 6.44 19.41 -9.37
CA ARG A 67 5.60 18.65 -10.32
C ARG A 67 6.39 17.88 -11.39
N LYS A 68 7.69 18.14 -11.50
CA LYS A 68 8.63 17.45 -12.37
C LYS A 68 9.91 17.18 -11.60
N ASP A 69 10.44 15.97 -11.71
CA ASP A 69 11.80 15.71 -11.25
C ASP A 69 12.81 16.22 -12.30
N PRO A 70 13.89 16.94 -11.93
CA PRO A 70 14.88 17.44 -12.86
C PRO A 70 15.50 16.38 -13.79
N LEU A 71 15.69 15.14 -13.33
CA LEU A 71 16.26 14.07 -14.14
C LEU A 71 15.28 13.57 -15.20
N LEU A 72 14.01 13.50 -14.82
CA LEU A 72 12.93 13.13 -15.73
C LEU A 72 12.66 14.25 -16.75
N GLU A 73 12.74 15.51 -16.33
CA GLU A 73 12.64 16.67 -17.24
C GLU A 73 13.82 16.74 -18.21
N GLN A 74 15.05 16.51 -17.74
CA GLN A 74 16.24 16.41 -18.60
C GLN A 74 16.11 15.24 -19.59
N ALA A 75 15.71 14.04 -19.14
CA ALA A 75 15.49 12.89 -20.01
C ALA A 75 14.40 13.17 -21.07
N CYS A 76 13.34 13.88 -20.70
CA CYS A 76 12.30 14.38 -21.63
C CYS A 76 12.86 15.32 -22.69
N ALA A 77 13.62 16.35 -22.28
CA ALA A 77 14.22 17.32 -23.17
C ALA A 77 15.18 16.65 -24.17
N GLU A 78 16.11 15.82 -23.68
CA GLU A 78 17.08 15.10 -24.53
C GLU A 78 16.43 14.06 -25.45
N SER A 79 15.27 13.51 -25.08
CA SER A 79 14.52 12.57 -25.90
C SER A 79 13.52 13.21 -26.88
N ASN A 80 13.18 14.50 -26.72
CA ASN A 80 12.08 15.18 -27.42
C ASN A 80 10.71 14.53 -27.10
N VAL A 81 10.45 14.41 -25.81
CA VAL A 81 9.22 13.88 -25.20
C VAL A 81 8.65 14.96 -24.27
N ASP A 82 7.36 15.30 -24.43
CA ASP A 82 6.68 16.13 -23.44
C ASP A 82 6.52 15.34 -22.12
N PHE A 83 6.93 15.95 -21.02
CA PHE A 83 6.76 15.42 -19.67
C PHE A 83 5.28 15.08 -19.37
N ASN A 84 4.33 15.87 -19.86
CA ASN A 84 2.90 15.61 -19.63
C ASN A 84 2.41 14.31 -20.29
N HIS A 85 3.12 13.83 -21.33
CA HIS A 85 2.81 12.56 -21.99
C HIS A 85 3.38 11.34 -21.24
N LEU A 86 4.27 11.53 -20.26
CA LEU A 86 4.69 10.45 -19.37
C LEU A 86 3.54 9.93 -18.49
N GLY A 87 2.61 10.81 -18.11
CA GLY A 87 1.46 10.49 -17.25
C GLY A 87 1.84 9.77 -15.94
N LEU A 88 2.95 10.18 -15.33
CA LEU A 88 3.37 9.71 -14.01
C LEU A 88 2.43 10.27 -12.92
N PRO A 89 2.27 9.57 -11.78
CA PRO A 89 1.44 10.06 -10.68
C PRO A 89 1.91 11.41 -10.11
N LYS A 90 0.94 12.25 -9.72
CA LYS A 90 1.17 13.60 -9.16
C LYS A 90 2.00 13.63 -7.87
N GLU A 91 2.03 12.52 -7.14
CA GLU A 91 2.85 12.32 -5.94
C GLU A 91 3.51 10.93 -6.05
N MET A 92 4.81 10.90 -6.32
CA MET A 92 5.63 9.70 -6.42
C MET A 92 7.01 9.97 -5.84
N THR A 93 7.53 9.07 -5.01
CA THR A 93 8.90 9.09 -4.50
C THR A 93 9.57 7.76 -4.82
N LEU A 94 10.69 7.79 -5.53
CA LEU A 94 11.54 6.62 -5.79
C LEU A 94 12.87 6.77 -5.05
N TRP A 95 13.28 5.69 -4.41
CA TRP A 95 14.61 5.51 -3.82
C TRP A 95 15.34 4.46 -4.63
N VAL A 96 16.56 4.80 -5.08
CA VAL A 96 17.40 3.97 -5.95
C VAL A 96 18.72 3.79 -5.22
N ASP A 97 18.77 2.76 -4.40
CA ASP A 97 19.81 2.56 -3.40
C ASP A 97 20.53 1.22 -3.69
N PRO A 98 21.76 1.02 -3.18
CA PRO A 98 22.41 -0.29 -3.25
C PRO A 98 21.50 -1.40 -2.73
N PHE A 99 21.37 -2.46 -3.53
CA PHE A 99 20.58 -3.67 -3.24
C PHE A 99 19.05 -3.52 -3.25
N GLU A 100 18.47 -2.30 -3.22
CA GLU A 100 17.02 -2.11 -3.23
C GLU A 100 16.56 -0.91 -4.06
N VAL A 101 15.47 -1.10 -4.83
CA VAL A 101 14.69 -0.01 -5.42
C VAL A 101 13.31 0.02 -4.77
N CYS A 102 12.95 1.15 -4.18
CA CYS A 102 11.71 1.34 -3.43
C CYS A 102 10.87 2.49 -3.99
N CYS A 103 9.54 2.39 -3.88
CA CYS A 103 8.60 3.42 -4.33
C CYS A 103 7.53 3.73 -3.29
N ARG A 104 7.05 4.97 -3.29
CA ARG A 104 5.84 5.40 -2.59
C ARG A 104 5.01 6.30 -3.52
N TYR A 105 3.71 6.02 -3.62
CA TYR A 105 2.72 6.88 -4.27
C TYR A 105 1.88 7.62 -3.25
N GLY A 106 1.77 8.95 -3.37
CA GLY A 106 1.12 9.78 -2.34
C GLY A 106 1.99 9.96 -1.10
N GLU A 107 2.09 11.18 -0.58
CA GLU A 107 3.02 11.47 0.52
C GLU A 107 2.66 10.77 1.85
N LYS A 108 1.38 10.38 2.03
CA LYS A 108 0.85 9.71 3.23
C LYS A 108 0.94 8.18 3.21
N ASN A 109 1.19 7.56 2.06
CA ASN A 109 1.16 6.09 1.94
C ASN A 109 2.48 5.45 2.37
N ARG A 110 2.45 4.14 2.63
CA ARG A 110 3.66 3.37 2.94
C ARG A 110 4.47 3.11 1.66
N PRO A 111 5.82 3.14 1.72
CA PRO A 111 6.64 2.68 0.62
C PRO A 111 6.48 1.16 0.42
N PHE A 112 6.88 0.69 -0.75
CA PHE A 112 6.97 -0.73 -1.10
C PHE A 112 8.16 -0.97 -2.03
N THR A 113 8.77 -2.14 -1.92
CA THR A 113 9.89 -2.58 -2.76
C THR A 113 9.43 -2.86 -4.19
N ILE A 114 10.15 -2.32 -5.18
CA ILE A 114 10.01 -2.63 -6.61
C ILE A 114 10.89 -3.82 -6.98
N ALA A 115 12.13 -3.83 -6.48
CA ALA A 115 13.16 -4.82 -6.78
C ALA A 115 14.17 -4.88 -5.63
N HIS A 116 14.64 -6.10 -5.34
CA HIS A 116 15.68 -6.40 -4.34
C HIS A 116 16.73 -7.32 -4.96
N PHE A 117 18.00 -7.09 -4.64
CA PHE A 117 19.16 -7.66 -5.33
C PHE A 117 20.15 -8.28 -4.34
N GLU A 118 20.13 -9.62 -4.21
CA GLU A 118 20.99 -10.40 -3.30
C GLU A 118 22.20 -11.05 -4.01
N GLY A 119 22.56 -10.59 -5.21
CA GLY A 119 23.73 -11.03 -5.96
C GLY A 119 23.51 -12.17 -6.95
N GLU A 120 22.37 -12.87 -6.89
CA GLU A 120 21.91 -13.78 -7.94
C GLU A 120 20.96 -13.09 -8.95
N GLU A 121 20.89 -13.60 -10.19
CA GLU A 121 19.91 -13.14 -11.19
C GLU A 121 18.49 -13.49 -10.76
N ASN A 122 17.78 -12.50 -10.23
CA ASN A 122 16.42 -12.64 -9.76
C ASN A 122 15.44 -12.70 -10.94
N ARG A 123 15.10 -13.94 -11.37
CA ARG A 123 14.25 -14.23 -12.55
C ARG A 123 12.83 -13.67 -12.48
N GLU A 124 12.37 -13.28 -11.29
CA GLU A 124 11.01 -12.78 -11.04
C GLU A 124 10.90 -11.25 -11.09
N LEU A 125 12.02 -10.54 -11.28
CA LEU A 125 12.04 -9.07 -11.34
C LEU A 125 11.00 -8.47 -12.32
N PRO A 126 10.79 -8.97 -13.56
CA PRO A 126 9.78 -8.42 -14.45
C PRO A 126 8.35 -8.54 -13.90
N GLN A 127 8.04 -9.62 -13.18
CA GLN A 127 6.76 -9.89 -12.54
C GLN A 127 6.58 -8.98 -11.30
N GLN A 128 7.60 -8.89 -10.45
CA GLN A 128 7.61 -8.00 -9.28
C GLN A 128 7.41 -6.54 -9.68
N ILE A 129 8.14 -6.07 -10.70
CA ILE A 129 8.02 -4.71 -11.25
C ILE A 129 6.63 -4.50 -11.88
N SER A 130 6.04 -5.50 -12.52
CA SER A 130 4.67 -5.40 -13.07
C SER A 130 3.61 -5.31 -11.95
N TYR A 131 3.72 -6.13 -10.91
CA TYR A 131 2.84 -6.06 -9.72
C TYR A 131 2.94 -4.70 -9.01
N ALA A 132 4.16 -4.19 -8.85
CA ALA A 132 4.45 -2.85 -8.33
C ALA A 132 3.78 -1.74 -9.15
N VAL A 133 3.74 -1.87 -10.49
CA VAL A 133 3.08 -0.95 -11.42
C VAL A 133 1.56 -1.05 -11.38
N ASP A 134 1.00 -2.23 -11.11
CA ASP A 134 -0.45 -2.40 -10.98
C ASP A 134 -0.95 -1.88 -9.62
N LYS A 135 -0.19 -2.13 -8.54
CA LYS A 135 -0.42 -1.51 -7.23
C LYS A 135 -0.41 0.02 -7.30
N ALA A 136 0.55 0.60 -8.03
CA ALA A 136 0.62 2.03 -8.31
C ALA A 136 -0.70 2.61 -8.84
N ALA A 137 -1.29 1.90 -9.80
CA ALA A 137 -2.50 2.35 -10.46
C ALA A 137 -3.70 2.30 -9.51
N LEU A 138 -3.82 1.27 -8.66
CA LEU A 138 -4.92 1.12 -7.71
C LEU A 138 -4.89 2.21 -6.62
N ASP A 139 -3.72 2.47 -6.03
CA ASP A 139 -3.57 3.46 -4.96
C ASP A 139 -3.87 4.89 -5.45
N TYR A 140 -3.53 5.21 -6.71
CA TYR A 140 -3.79 6.53 -7.30
C TYR A 140 -5.29 6.81 -7.54
N HIS A 141 -6.07 5.81 -7.94
CA HIS A 141 -7.53 5.98 -8.12
C HIS A 141 -8.26 6.01 -6.78
N SER A 142 -7.79 5.27 -5.78
CA SER A 142 -8.34 5.29 -4.42
C SER A 142 -8.17 6.65 -3.74
N GLY A 143 -7.08 7.36 -4.05
CA GLY A 143 -6.77 8.70 -3.52
C GLY A 143 -7.64 9.86 -4.02
N THR A 144 -8.58 9.64 -4.95
CA THR A 144 -9.46 10.71 -5.47
C THR A 144 -10.80 10.85 -4.72
N SER A 145 -11.01 10.07 -3.65
CA SER A 145 -12.28 9.99 -2.93
C SER A 145 -12.14 10.29 -1.43
N SER A 146 -11.61 11.47 -1.08
CA SER A 146 -11.88 12.19 0.19
C SER A 146 -11.19 13.56 0.19
N ASP A 147 -11.79 14.53 -0.52
CA ASP A 147 -11.57 15.95 -0.20
C ASP A 147 -12.60 16.34 0.88
N GLU A 148 -12.33 15.93 2.13
CA GLU A 148 -12.96 16.56 3.28
C GLU A 148 -12.16 17.82 3.63
N GLU A 149 -12.54 18.96 3.02
CA GLU A 149 -12.11 20.26 3.51
C GLU A 149 -12.51 20.39 4.98
N SER A 150 -11.50 20.38 5.87
CA SER A 150 -11.72 20.49 7.31
C SER A 150 -12.06 21.93 7.71
N PHE A 151 -13.23 22.38 7.30
CA PHE A 151 -13.85 23.58 7.85
C PHE A 151 -14.39 23.26 9.24
N ASN A 152 -13.89 23.99 10.23
CA ASN A 152 -14.43 24.01 11.59
C ASN A 152 -15.94 24.32 11.55
N ARG A 153 -16.78 23.29 11.70
CA ARG A 153 -18.22 23.42 11.96
C ARG A 153 -18.59 22.58 13.16
N GLU A 154 -18.82 23.29 14.26
CA GLU A 154 -19.41 22.79 15.48
C GLU A 154 -20.73 22.04 15.16
N PRO A 155 -20.97 20.84 15.73
CA PRO A 155 -22.13 20.03 15.38
C PRO A 155 -23.43 20.70 15.84
N LYS A 156 -24.21 21.22 14.90
CA LYS A 156 -25.53 21.80 15.18
C LYS A 156 -26.50 20.71 15.59
N THR A 157 -26.93 20.74 16.86
CA THR A 157 -27.93 19.82 17.42
C THR A 157 -29.29 19.96 16.73
N ILE A 158 -29.93 18.83 16.45
CA ILE A 158 -31.28 18.75 15.88
C ILE A 158 -32.28 19.35 16.90
N PRO A 159 -33.19 20.26 16.49
CA PRO A 159 -34.20 20.80 17.40
C PRO A 159 -35.17 19.70 17.86
N THR A 160 -35.25 19.47 19.16
CA THR A 160 -36.19 18.52 19.75
C THR A 160 -37.60 19.12 19.74
N VAL A 161 -38.55 18.46 19.08
CA VAL A 161 -39.96 18.88 19.08
C VAL A 161 -40.70 18.19 20.22
N SER A 162 -41.17 18.95 21.20
CA SER A 162 -42.00 18.44 22.30
C SER A 162 -43.44 18.23 21.83
N ASN A 163 -43.86 16.97 21.66
CA ASN A 163 -45.26 16.63 21.43
C ASN A 163 -45.97 16.32 22.77
N PRO A 164 -46.88 17.18 23.26
CA PRO A 164 -47.60 16.94 24.52
C PRO A 164 -48.60 15.78 24.45
N ASN A 165 -48.91 15.24 23.26
CA ASN A 165 -49.78 14.08 23.07
C ASN A 165 -49.00 12.77 22.85
N SER A 166 -47.72 12.71 23.26
CA SER A 166 -46.93 11.49 23.17
C SER A 166 -47.41 10.44 24.18
N VAL A 167 -47.86 9.28 23.69
CA VAL A 167 -48.27 8.13 24.52
C VAL A 167 -47.09 7.54 25.31
N TYR A 168 -45.86 7.92 24.99
CA TYR A 168 -44.63 7.54 25.71
C TYR A 168 -44.23 8.54 26.81
N GLN A 169 -45.19 9.25 27.40
CA GLN A 169 -44.92 10.13 28.55
C GLN A 169 -44.74 9.28 29.83
N PHE A 170 -43.50 8.87 30.10
CA PHE A 170 -43.13 8.14 31.31
C PHE A 170 -43.16 9.10 32.51
N ASN A 171 -44.00 8.81 33.52
CA ASN A 171 -44.25 9.69 34.65
C ASN A 171 -43.01 9.82 35.58
N ASP A 172 -42.62 11.05 35.90
CA ASP A 172 -41.50 11.42 36.78
C ASP A 172 -41.78 11.15 38.27
N PHE A 173 -41.98 9.89 38.65
CA PHE A 173 -41.94 9.46 40.06
C PHE A 173 -40.94 8.32 40.26
N CYS A 174 -40.06 8.51 41.25
CA CYS A 174 -38.89 7.68 41.58
C CYS A 174 -37.72 7.77 40.58
N LYS A 175 -36.72 8.59 40.92
CA LYS A 175 -35.35 8.48 40.39
C LYS A 175 -34.49 7.59 41.32
N PRO A 176 -34.36 6.27 41.10
CA PRO A 176 -33.20 5.53 41.58
C PRO A 176 -31.95 5.95 40.76
N PRO A 177 -30.74 5.87 41.32
CA PRO A 177 -29.52 6.13 40.55
C PRO A 177 -29.40 5.11 39.42
N ILE A 178 -29.09 5.58 38.20
CA ILE A 178 -28.94 4.72 37.02
C ILE A 178 -27.72 3.82 37.22
N GLN A 179 -27.98 2.56 37.61
CA GLN A 179 -26.99 1.50 37.60
C GLN A 179 -26.77 1.04 36.16
N THR A 180 -25.54 1.18 35.66
CA THR A 180 -25.12 0.78 34.31
C THR A 180 -24.97 -0.74 34.17
N TRP A 181 -26.10 -1.43 34.08
CA TRP A 181 -26.20 -2.82 33.64
C TRP A 181 -27.26 -2.87 32.54
N SER A 182 -26.88 -3.01 31.27
CA SER A 182 -26.45 -4.32 30.78
C SER A 182 -25.37 -4.20 29.68
N GLN A 183 -24.17 -4.78 29.86
CA GLN A 183 -23.77 -6.18 29.56
C GLN A 183 -23.33 -6.36 28.08
N TYR A 184 -22.22 -7.02 27.71
CA TYR A 184 -20.99 -7.48 28.38
C TYR A 184 -19.82 -7.17 27.40
N LEU A 185 -18.65 -6.65 27.77
CA LEU A 185 -17.53 -7.20 28.56
C LEU A 185 -16.71 -8.33 27.91
N HIS A 186 -15.38 -8.17 27.98
CA HIS A 186 -14.25 -9.02 27.51
C HIS A 186 -13.99 -9.11 25.98
N ARG A 187 -12.74 -9.04 25.51
CA ARG A 187 -11.44 -9.32 26.17
C ARG A 187 -10.27 -8.42 25.68
N LYS A 188 -9.52 -7.79 26.60
CA LYS A 188 -8.07 -7.42 26.47
C LYS A 188 -7.22 -8.57 27.08
N ALA A 189 -5.89 -8.70 26.98
CA ALA A 189 -4.76 -7.95 26.40
C ALA A 189 -3.77 -8.98 25.75
N TYR A 190 -2.53 -8.73 25.28
CA TYR A 190 -1.35 -8.06 25.87
C TYR A 190 -0.26 -7.73 24.83
N MET A 191 0.73 -6.90 25.20
CA MET A 191 2.00 -6.64 24.49
C MET A 191 3.17 -6.48 25.50
N THR A 192 4.38 -6.90 25.08
CA THR A 192 5.73 -6.69 25.67
C THR A 192 5.99 -7.27 27.09
N ASP A 193 7.14 -7.85 27.48
CA ASP A 193 8.54 -7.96 26.96
C ASP A 193 9.10 -9.42 27.17
N GLY A 194 10.36 -9.85 26.92
CA GLY A 194 11.63 -9.19 26.53
C GLY A 194 12.82 -10.15 26.21
N LEU A 195 14.02 -9.92 26.76
CA LEU A 195 15.35 -10.56 26.50
C LEU A 195 15.90 -11.31 27.78
N PRO A 196 17.01 -12.13 27.81
CA PRO A 196 18.05 -12.33 26.78
C PRO A 196 18.78 -13.71 26.61
N GLN A 197 19.57 -13.79 25.52
CA GLN A 197 20.92 -14.41 25.37
C GLN A 197 21.20 -15.96 25.31
N THR A 198 22.18 -16.28 24.44
CA THR A 198 23.11 -17.43 24.38
C THR A 198 22.65 -18.86 24.01
N GLY A 199 23.40 -19.49 23.06
CA GLY A 199 24.01 -20.81 23.32
C GLY A 199 23.54 -22.09 22.59
N SER A 200 23.88 -22.24 21.31
CA SER A 200 24.35 -23.50 20.65
C SER A 200 23.53 -24.82 20.67
N TYR A 201 24.10 -25.81 19.95
CA TYR A 201 23.90 -27.28 20.01
C TYR A 201 22.83 -27.94 19.12
N TYR A 202 23.14 -29.19 18.74
CA TYR A 202 22.57 -29.98 17.64
C TYR A 202 21.39 -30.90 18.05
N ALA A 203 20.82 -31.59 17.04
CA ALA A 203 20.11 -32.88 17.13
C ALA A 203 18.63 -32.84 17.62
N GLN A 204 17.74 -33.80 17.30
CA GLN A 204 17.71 -34.87 16.27
C GLN A 204 16.26 -35.36 16.07
N HIS A 205 15.97 -35.92 14.89
CA HIS A 205 15.05 -37.03 14.57
C HIS A 205 13.76 -37.38 15.36
N ARG A 206 12.74 -37.72 14.55
CA ARG A 206 11.65 -38.73 14.72
C ARG A 206 10.45 -38.38 15.63
N GLY A 207 9.25 -38.70 15.14
CA GLY A 207 8.03 -38.73 15.95
C GLY A 207 6.72 -38.88 15.17
N TYR A 208 6.51 -39.99 14.43
CA TYR A 208 5.17 -40.31 13.90
C TYR A 208 4.17 -40.53 15.05
N ARG A 209 2.99 -39.87 15.01
CA ARG A 209 1.79 -40.31 15.74
C ARG A 209 0.53 -40.15 14.88
N VAL A 210 -0.11 -41.27 14.53
CA VAL A 210 -1.34 -41.83 15.13
C VAL A 210 -2.62 -41.14 14.66
N TYR A 211 -3.23 -41.79 13.68
CA TYR A 211 -4.62 -41.72 13.27
C TYR A 211 -5.54 -42.24 14.38
N LYS A 212 -6.69 -41.58 14.62
CA LYS A 212 -7.78 -42.08 15.47
C LYS A 212 -9.04 -42.36 14.65
N THR A 213 -9.78 -43.37 15.06
CA THR A 213 -10.91 -43.96 14.35
C THR A 213 -12.28 -43.39 14.74
N THR A 214 -13.14 -43.36 13.73
CA THR A 214 -14.61 -43.40 13.67
C THR A 214 -15.45 -43.59 14.94
N ALA A 215 -16.53 -42.81 15.03
CA ALA A 215 -17.90 -43.28 15.30
C ALA A 215 -18.94 -42.32 14.66
N PRO A 216 -20.04 -42.80 14.06
CA PRO A 216 -21.08 -41.96 13.45
C PRO A 216 -22.22 -41.63 14.43
N PHE A 217 -22.93 -40.53 14.20
CA PHE A 217 -24.24 -40.29 14.84
C PHE A 217 -25.32 -40.05 13.79
N THR A 218 -26.40 -40.82 13.89
CA THR A 218 -27.55 -40.83 12.98
C THR A 218 -28.71 -40.03 13.57
N GLY A 219 -29.30 -39.12 12.78
CA GLY A 219 -30.46 -38.33 13.19
C GLY A 219 -31.10 -37.63 11.98
N PRO A 220 -32.44 -37.56 11.90
CA PRO A 220 -33.13 -37.11 10.70
C PRO A 220 -32.98 -35.60 10.46
N ARG A 221 -32.64 -35.23 9.22
CA ARG A 221 -32.69 -33.84 8.75
C ARG A 221 -34.14 -33.43 8.55
N ILE A 222 -34.63 -32.49 9.36
CA ILE A 222 -35.88 -31.78 9.10
C ILE A 222 -35.52 -30.42 8.49
N ASP A 223 -35.59 -30.36 7.17
CA ASP A 223 -35.50 -29.11 6.42
C ASP A 223 -36.78 -28.28 6.66
N ARG A 224 -36.62 -26.99 6.95
CA ARG A 224 -37.74 -26.04 7.06
C ARG A 224 -37.38 -24.77 6.32
N TYR A 225 -38.38 -24.24 5.62
CA TYR A 225 -38.40 -22.96 4.91
C TYR A 225 -37.82 -22.95 3.48
N HIS A 226 -38.41 -23.77 2.61
CA HIS A 226 -38.71 -23.29 1.25
C HIS A 226 -39.78 -22.19 1.33
N TRP A 227 -39.53 -21.04 0.71
CA TRP A 227 -40.59 -20.12 0.31
C TRP A 227 -40.41 -19.73 -1.16
N ILE A 228 -41.21 -20.34 -2.01
CA ILE A 228 -41.48 -19.87 -3.37
C ILE A 228 -42.77 -19.05 -3.26
N ASN A 229 -42.78 -17.82 -3.75
CA ASN A 229 -44.00 -17.04 -3.88
C ASN A 229 -44.27 -16.71 -5.34
N THR A 230 -45.22 -17.42 -5.95
CA THR A 230 -45.68 -17.23 -7.33
C THR A 230 -47.15 -16.83 -7.33
N LYS A 231 -47.41 -15.55 -7.63
CA LYS A 231 -48.69 -14.94 -8.03
C LYS A 231 -48.33 -13.71 -8.88
N ARG A 232 -48.83 -13.42 -10.09
CA ARG A 232 -49.99 -13.90 -10.89
C ARG A 232 -51.35 -13.85 -10.20
#